data_AF-A0A2E9NCF0-F1
#
_entry.id   AF-A0A2E9NCF0-F1
#
_cell.length_a   1.000
_cell.length_b   1.000
_cell.length_c   1.000
_cell.angle_alpha   90.00
_cell.angle_beta   90.00
_cell.angle_gamma   90.00
#
_symmetry.space_group_name_H-M   'P 1'
#
loop_
_entity.id
_entity.type
_entity.pdbx_description
1 polymer ?
#
loop_
_entity_poly.entity_id
_entity_poly.type
_entity_poly.pdbx_seq_one_letter_code
_entity_poly.pdbx_strand_id
1 'polypeptide(L)'
;MSGDPSSIKHAAADDVRWGHVGDNRTMARVVRSSPTLLRWRISRAWALIAAPLLVGAALVTGASASSGAEANGSVRMSSDIGPTSAIAKTADLSQFKPGNIISDAVFFNAGTMSEAQIQSFLESKVATCRSGYTCLKDYYVQTRSIASDAMCGAYAGGEVERASRVIYKVAQACGINPQVILVMLQKEQGLVTSTAPSSWAYQAAMGQGCPDTAACDVRYYGLFNQVHGGAWQLKRYANPPGTSNFFTWYSPGRTWNVLYHPNASCGRGPVFIENQATANLYYYTPYQPNQAALSAGYGLGDACSSYGNRNFFNYFTDWFGSTQGFGVPAEFADVYAANRAWLGHPRSAVSCSSEGCVQSFEGGMIARGPSGVFAVTNAYTTTWGNYGREFGPLGFPASARSCADMQDACRQEFAGGWLVSNDRIGVRLVATDVRTVWGYWGREYGPLGLPLTDAQCSSSRFCIQVFEGGWVVSHDDIGIRVVPNSSVTTWSNWGRELNILGMPTSDPTPTNWDNYTQQFQGGVITVTNGQGRLTSSTDPWVGTALA
;
A
#
# COMPACT_ATOMS: atom_id res chain seq x y z
N MET A 1 -33.15 42.09 4.41
CA MET A 1 -32.57 42.70 3.20
C MET A 1 -31.65 41.68 2.56
N SER A 2 -32.07 41.21 1.39
CA SER A 2 -31.57 40.06 0.63
C SER A 2 -30.18 40.32 0.05
N GLY A 3 -29.20 39.50 0.44
CA GLY A 3 -27.89 39.41 -0.20
C GLY A 3 -27.85 38.19 -1.14
N ASP A 4 -27.70 38.47 -2.42
CA ASP A 4 -27.54 37.55 -3.54
C ASP A 4 -26.11 36.97 -3.56
N PRO A 5 -25.88 35.63 -3.56
CA PRO A 5 -24.55 35.08 -3.73
C PRO A 5 -24.34 34.61 -5.17
N SER A 6 -23.75 35.48 -5.98
CA SER A 6 -23.25 35.18 -7.32
C SER A 6 -22.09 34.17 -7.28
N SER A 7 -22.18 33.15 -8.13
CA SER A 7 -21.14 32.19 -8.51
C SER A 7 -19.78 32.84 -8.76
N ILE A 8 -18.75 32.41 -8.03
CA ILE A 8 -17.37 32.86 -8.19
C ILE A 8 -16.42 31.64 -8.10
N LYS A 9 -16.07 31.06 -9.26
CA LYS A 9 -14.71 30.54 -9.48
C LYS A 9 -13.85 31.75 -9.86
N HIS A 10 -13.36 32.49 -8.87
CA HIS A 10 -12.26 33.43 -9.09
C HIS A 10 -11.03 32.85 -8.43
N ALA A 11 -9.98 32.64 -9.23
CA ALA A 11 -8.63 32.77 -8.71
C ALA A 11 -8.54 34.20 -8.16
N ALA A 12 -8.33 34.35 -6.85
CA ALA A 12 -7.84 35.60 -6.31
C ALA A 12 -6.46 35.83 -6.94
N ALA A 13 -6.40 36.65 -7.99
CA ALA A 13 -5.17 37.27 -8.43
C ALA A 13 -4.84 38.34 -7.38
N ASP A 14 -4.27 37.92 -6.25
CA ASP A 14 -3.48 38.82 -5.44
C ASP A 14 -2.21 39.14 -6.24
N ASP A 15 -1.97 40.43 -6.42
CA ASP A 15 -1.00 41.04 -7.31
C ASP A 15 0.44 40.70 -6.89
N VAL A 16 0.92 39.50 -7.23
CA VAL A 16 2.37 39.18 -7.18
C VAL A 16 2.99 39.69 -8.46
N ARG A 17 3.54 40.89 -8.35
CA ARG A 17 4.37 41.54 -9.36
C ARG A 17 5.56 40.63 -9.70
N TRP A 18 5.50 39.96 -10.85
CA TRP A 18 6.64 39.27 -11.45
C TRP A 18 7.66 40.32 -11.87
N GLY A 19 8.76 40.41 -11.13
CA GLY A 19 9.82 41.37 -11.42
C GLY A 19 10.58 41.00 -12.70
N HIS A 20 10.41 41.79 -13.75
CA HIS A 20 11.40 41.95 -14.80
C HIS A 20 11.86 43.41 -14.88
N VAL A 21 13.17 43.56 -14.86
CA VAL A 21 13.93 44.79 -15.08
C VAL A 21 13.80 45.18 -16.56
N GLY A 22 13.49 46.45 -16.87
CA GLY A 22 13.59 46.99 -18.23
C GLY A 22 12.63 48.14 -18.57
N ASP A 23 13.14 49.35 -18.34
CA ASP A 23 12.78 50.71 -18.80
C ASP A 23 11.58 51.09 -19.71
N ASN A 24 11.15 52.34 -19.43
CA ASN A 24 10.52 53.38 -20.27
C ASN A 24 8.98 53.50 -20.50
N ARG A 25 8.44 54.55 -19.83
CA ARG A 25 7.45 55.59 -20.22
C ARG A 25 6.31 55.20 -21.18
N THR A 26 5.05 55.42 -20.77
CA THR A 26 4.15 56.54 -21.19
C THR A 26 2.78 56.38 -20.52
N MET A 27 2.20 57.47 -20.00
CA MET A 27 0.86 57.52 -19.38
C MET A 27 -0.27 57.42 -20.42
N ALA A 28 -1.33 56.65 -20.13
CA ALA A 28 -2.63 56.82 -20.77
C ALA A 28 -3.81 56.50 -19.83
N ARG A 29 -4.72 57.48 -19.82
CA ARG A 29 -6.00 57.69 -19.13
C ARG A 29 -6.95 56.48 -19.02
N VAL A 30 -7.48 56.25 -17.82
CA VAL A 30 -8.61 55.32 -17.54
C VAL A 30 -9.93 55.98 -17.92
N VAL A 31 -10.73 55.30 -18.77
CA VAL A 31 -12.14 55.61 -19.01
C VAL A 31 -12.97 54.48 -18.42
N ARG A 32 -13.83 54.79 -17.45
CA ARG A 32 -14.85 53.89 -16.88
C ARG A 32 -16.05 53.82 -17.84
N SER A 33 -16.52 52.62 -18.15
CA SER A 33 -17.87 52.40 -18.70
C SER A 33 -18.58 51.30 -17.91
N SER A 34 -19.79 51.61 -17.46
CA SER A 34 -20.72 50.75 -16.71
C SER A 34 -21.35 49.68 -17.62
N PRO A 35 -21.70 48.47 -17.14
CA PRO A 35 -22.35 47.46 -17.96
C PRO A 35 -23.88 47.49 -17.81
N THR A 36 -24.57 47.67 -18.93
CA THR A 36 -25.99 47.35 -19.10
C THR A 36 -26.17 45.88 -19.52
N LEU A 37 -27.03 45.18 -18.77
CA LEU A 37 -27.86 44.00 -19.11
C LEU A 37 -27.52 43.20 -20.38
N LEU A 38 -27.14 41.92 -20.21
CA LEU A 38 -27.36 40.91 -21.27
C LEU A 38 -27.69 39.52 -20.71
N ARG A 39 -28.72 38.92 -21.31
CA ARG A 39 -29.45 37.70 -20.93
C ARG A 39 -28.64 36.42 -21.19
N TRP A 40 -28.83 35.43 -20.33
CA TRP A 40 -28.20 34.11 -20.38
C TRP A 40 -28.73 33.21 -21.51
N ARG A 41 -27.82 32.66 -22.31
CA ARG A 41 -27.99 31.42 -23.08
C ARG A 41 -26.77 30.54 -22.83
N ILE A 42 -26.96 29.40 -22.19
CA ILE A 42 -25.91 28.38 -21.99
C ILE A 42 -25.91 27.48 -23.23
N SER A 43 -24.77 27.44 -23.92
CA SER A 43 -24.54 26.51 -25.02
C SER A 43 -24.28 25.10 -24.48
N ARG A 44 -25.03 24.16 -25.04
CA ARG A 44 -24.86 22.71 -24.92
C ARG A 44 -23.58 22.26 -25.63
N ALA A 45 -22.82 21.35 -25.03
CA ALA A 45 -22.01 20.38 -25.76
C ALA A 45 -22.35 18.98 -25.21
N TRP A 46 -22.99 18.19 -26.08
CA TRP A 46 -23.47 16.80 -25.93
C TRP A 46 -22.29 15.79 -26.07
N ALA A 47 -22.39 14.44 -26.01
CA ALA A 47 -23.46 13.45 -26.21
C ALA A 47 -22.97 12.08 -25.67
N LEU A 48 -23.80 11.23 -25.04
CA LEU A 48 -24.59 10.12 -25.63
C LEU A 48 -23.79 9.09 -26.47
N ILE A 49 -23.82 7.83 -26.03
CA ILE A 49 -23.50 6.65 -26.85
C ILE A 49 -24.81 5.93 -27.17
N ALA A 50 -25.08 5.75 -28.46
CA ALA A 50 -26.19 4.97 -28.99
C ALA A 50 -25.80 3.49 -29.12
N ALA A 51 -26.72 2.59 -28.76
CA ALA A 51 -26.66 1.17 -29.07
C ALA A 51 -27.65 0.85 -30.21
N PRO A 52 -27.34 -0.06 -31.14
CA PRO A 52 -28.35 -0.66 -32.00
C PRO A 52 -28.68 -2.09 -31.53
N LEU A 53 -29.96 -2.31 -31.26
CA LEU A 53 -30.64 -3.61 -31.31
C LEU A 53 -31.17 -3.79 -32.74
N LEU A 54 -30.91 -4.95 -33.35
CA LEU A 54 -31.74 -5.47 -34.43
C LEU A 54 -31.98 -6.98 -34.24
N VAL A 55 -33.25 -7.32 -34.41
CA VAL A 55 -33.93 -8.59 -34.19
C VAL A 55 -33.73 -9.51 -35.41
N GLY A 56 -33.55 -10.81 -35.15
CA GLY A 56 -33.70 -11.86 -36.16
C GLY A 56 -34.12 -13.16 -35.47
N ALA A 57 -35.39 -13.55 -35.65
CA ALA A 57 -35.94 -14.81 -35.20
C ALA A 57 -36.06 -15.78 -36.39
N ALA A 58 -35.64 -17.04 -36.22
CA ALA A 58 -36.22 -18.20 -36.91
C ALA A 58 -35.81 -19.50 -36.19
N LEU A 59 -36.83 -20.33 -35.96
CA LEU A 59 -36.82 -21.66 -35.34
C LEU A 59 -36.35 -22.75 -36.33
N VAL A 60 -35.93 -23.91 -35.81
CA VAL A 60 -36.53 -25.27 -36.02
C VAL A 60 -35.51 -26.41 -35.82
N THR A 61 -35.77 -27.18 -34.77
CA THR A 61 -35.65 -28.65 -34.51
C THR A 61 -34.41 -29.48 -34.87
N GLY A 62 -34.03 -30.35 -33.93
CA GLY A 62 -33.35 -31.63 -34.20
C GLY A 62 -32.85 -32.31 -32.93
N ALA A 63 -33.47 -33.43 -32.55
CA ALA A 63 -33.15 -34.22 -31.36
C ALA A 63 -32.14 -35.37 -31.64
N SER A 64 -31.37 -35.71 -30.60
CA SER A 64 -30.83 -37.05 -30.20
C SER A 64 -30.01 -37.92 -31.18
N ALA A 65 -28.75 -38.24 -30.81
CA ALA A 65 -28.32 -39.58 -30.29
C ALA A 65 -26.80 -39.89 -30.44
N SER A 66 -26.22 -40.35 -29.32
CA SER A 66 -25.16 -41.37 -29.07
C SER A 66 -23.83 -41.49 -29.85
N SER A 67 -22.77 -41.62 -29.03
CA SER A 67 -21.62 -42.56 -29.04
C SER A 67 -20.50 -42.45 -30.09
N GLY A 68 -19.25 -42.46 -29.59
CA GLY A 68 -18.06 -42.83 -30.35
C GLY A 68 -16.84 -42.01 -29.96
N ALA A 69 -15.88 -42.62 -29.27
CA ALA A 69 -14.57 -42.06 -28.98
C ALA A 69 -13.73 -41.96 -30.26
N GLU A 70 -12.90 -40.93 -30.39
CA GLU A 70 -11.49 -41.04 -30.83
C GLU A 70 -10.76 -39.70 -30.73
N ALA A 71 -9.50 -39.79 -30.35
CA ALA A 71 -8.59 -38.68 -30.12
C ALA A 71 -8.18 -38.03 -31.44
N ASN A 72 -8.26 -36.70 -31.51
CA ASN A 72 -7.38 -35.94 -32.39
C ASN A 72 -7.12 -34.53 -31.85
N GLY A 73 -5.85 -34.20 -31.71
CA GLY A 73 -5.37 -32.92 -31.19
C GLY A 73 -5.78 -31.78 -32.10
N SER A 74 -6.48 -30.80 -31.53
CA SER A 74 -6.70 -29.50 -32.14
C SER A 74 -6.41 -28.42 -31.11
N VAL A 75 -5.40 -27.61 -31.41
CA VAL A 75 -5.00 -26.42 -30.66
C VAL A 75 -6.21 -25.50 -30.57
N ARG A 76 -6.82 -25.39 -29.38
CA ARG A 76 -7.75 -24.30 -29.10
C ARG A 76 -6.93 -23.03 -28.94
N MET A 77 -7.02 -22.13 -29.92
CA MET A 77 -6.76 -20.71 -29.69
C MET A 77 -7.69 -20.27 -28.56
N SER A 78 -7.16 -20.16 -27.35
CA SER A 78 -7.81 -19.47 -26.26
C SER A 78 -7.85 -18.00 -26.63
N SER A 79 -9.03 -17.51 -26.98
CA SER A 79 -9.33 -16.08 -26.99
C SER A 79 -9.44 -15.61 -25.54
N ASP A 80 -8.31 -15.58 -24.84
CA ASP A 80 -8.18 -14.89 -23.56
C ASP A 80 -8.14 -13.38 -23.82
N ILE A 81 -9.32 -12.78 -23.82
CA ILE A 81 -9.48 -11.38 -23.49
C ILE A 81 -9.00 -11.26 -22.04
N GLY A 82 -7.75 -10.82 -21.86
CA GLY A 82 -7.14 -10.67 -20.55
C GLY A 82 -8.01 -9.84 -19.61
N PRO A 83 -7.91 -10.05 -18.29
CA PRO A 83 -8.71 -9.31 -17.33
C PRO A 83 -8.31 -7.84 -17.42
N THR A 84 -9.23 -7.00 -17.90
CA THR A 84 -9.19 -5.60 -17.49
C THR A 84 -9.30 -5.62 -15.97
N SER A 85 -8.25 -5.19 -15.27
CA SER A 85 -8.31 -5.01 -13.82
C SER A 85 -9.34 -3.93 -13.52
N ALA A 86 -10.61 -4.34 -13.45
CA ALA A 86 -11.66 -3.53 -12.89
C ALA A 86 -11.25 -3.22 -11.45
N ILE A 87 -11.26 -1.93 -11.10
CA ILE A 87 -11.02 -1.48 -9.72
C ILE A 87 -11.93 -2.31 -8.80
N ALA A 88 -11.35 -2.97 -7.79
CA ALA A 88 -12.13 -3.59 -6.73
C ALA A 88 -12.95 -2.49 -6.05
N LYS A 89 -14.26 -2.52 -6.26
CA LYS A 89 -15.21 -1.57 -5.69
C LYS A 89 -15.43 -1.96 -4.24
N THR A 90 -14.74 -1.31 -3.32
CA THR A 90 -14.78 -1.60 -1.88
C THR A 90 -15.46 -0.48 -1.09
N ALA A 91 -15.72 0.67 -1.71
CA ALA A 91 -16.38 1.78 -1.07
C ALA A 91 -17.82 1.44 -0.63
N ASP A 92 -18.08 1.61 0.65
CA ASP A 92 -19.41 1.54 1.26
C ASP A 92 -19.93 2.97 1.48
N LEU A 93 -20.84 3.41 0.61
CA LEU A 93 -21.42 4.75 0.68
C LEU A 93 -22.31 4.99 1.91
N SER A 94 -22.66 3.95 2.69
CA SER A 94 -23.29 4.16 3.99
C SER A 94 -22.35 4.85 5.00
N GLN A 95 -21.03 4.78 4.75
CA GLN A 95 -20.00 5.45 5.53
C GLN A 95 -19.68 6.87 5.05
N PHE A 96 -20.29 7.33 3.94
CA PHE A 96 -20.13 8.70 3.47
C PHE A 96 -20.75 9.67 4.48
N LYS A 97 -19.91 10.51 5.08
CA LYS A 97 -20.35 11.59 5.98
C LYS A 97 -20.20 12.93 5.26
N PRO A 98 -21.29 13.62 4.89
CA PRO A 98 -21.20 14.93 4.22
C PRO A 98 -20.37 15.93 5.01
N GLY A 99 -20.46 15.91 6.34
CA GLY A 99 -19.71 16.80 7.24
C GLY A 99 -18.22 16.47 7.40
N ASN A 100 -17.81 15.26 7.02
CA ASN A 100 -16.47 14.73 7.20
C ASN A 100 -16.17 13.70 6.10
N ILE A 101 -16.02 14.19 4.86
CA ILE A 101 -15.81 13.35 3.68
C ILE A 101 -14.45 12.62 3.81
N ILE A 102 -13.46 13.32 4.36
CA ILE A 102 -12.10 12.87 4.63
C ILE A 102 -11.55 13.66 5.81
N SER A 103 -10.79 13.01 6.70
CA SER A 103 -10.22 13.68 7.87
C SER A 103 -9.01 14.54 7.50
N ASP A 104 -8.76 15.60 8.28
CA ASP A 104 -7.56 16.44 8.11
C ASP A 104 -6.27 15.62 8.19
N ALA A 105 -6.25 14.63 9.11
CA ALA A 105 -5.13 13.72 9.31
C ALA A 105 -4.81 12.88 8.08
N VAL A 106 -5.80 12.52 7.25
CA VAL A 106 -5.57 11.81 5.99
C VAL A 106 -5.28 12.81 4.87
N PHE A 107 -6.04 13.89 4.76
CA PHE A 107 -5.97 14.81 3.61
C PHE A 107 -4.64 15.57 3.52
N PHE A 108 -4.11 16.02 4.66
CA PHE A 108 -2.88 16.81 4.73
C PHE A 108 -1.63 15.97 5.04
N ASN A 109 -1.72 14.63 4.95
CA ASN A 109 -0.58 13.75 5.18
C ASN A 109 0.23 13.55 3.88
N ALA A 110 1.24 14.39 3.64
CA ALA A 110 2.12 14.25 2.48
C ALA A 110 3.00 12.99 2.49
N GLY A 111 3.13 12.28 3.62
CA GLY A 111 4.03 11.14 3.78
C GLY A 111 3.50 9.78 3.33
N THR A 112 2.26 9.70 2.81
CA THR A 112 1.57 8.43 2.55
C THR A 112 2.09 7.63 1.35
N MET A 113 2.85 8.25 0.44
CA MET A 113 3.47 7.57 -0.70
C MET A 113 4.82 8.19 -1.05
N SER A 114 5.83 7.34 -1.25
CA SER A 114 7.08 7.72 -1.91
C SER A 114 6.89 7.91 -3.43
N GLU A 115 7.84 8.58 -4.08
CA GLU A 115 7.85 8.72 -5.55
C GLU A 115 7.72 7.34 -6.24
N ALA A 116 8.47 6.34 -5.77
CA ALA A 116 8.43 4.98 -6.30
C ALA A 116 7.06 4.32 -6.10
N GLN A 117 6.43 4.49 -4.94
CA GLN A 117 5.09 3.97 -4.68
C GLN A 117 4.03 4.63 -5.58
N ILE A 118 4.15 5.93 -5.84
CA ILE A 118 3.26 6.63 -6.78
C ILE A 118 3.44 6.06 -8.19
N GLN A 119 4.69 5.84 -8.64
CA GLN A 119 4.96 5.26 -9.94
C GLN A 119 4.36 3.85 -10.06
N SER A 120 4.63 2.96 -9.09
CA SER A 120 4.08 1.60 -9.09
C SER A 120 2.56 1.58 -9.06
N PHE A 121 1.93 2.53 -8.33
CA PHE A 121 0.48 2.70 -8.35
C PHE A 121 -0.03 3.07 -9.74
N LEU A 122 0.57 4.05 -10.42
CA LEU A 122 0.17 4.45 -11.77
C LEU A 122 0.32 3.29 -12.78
N GLU A 123 1.41 2.54 -12.68
CA GLU A 123 1.66 1.34 -13.49
C GLU A 123 0.63 0.23 -13.22
N SER A 124 0.17 0.10 -11.98
CA SER A 124 -0.87 -0.88 -11.65
C SER A 124 -2.27 -0.52 -12.17
N LYS A 125 -2.52 0.73 -12.58
CA LYS A 125 -3.84 1.17 -13.09
C LYS A 125 -3.96 1.05 -14.60
N VAL A 126 -2.85 1.14 -15.32
CA VAL A 126 -2.82 1.01 -16.78
C VAL A 126 -1.63 0.13 -17.15
N ALA A 127 -1.90 -1.11 -17.55
CA ALA A 127 -0.84 -2.01 -18.01
C ALA A 127 -0.25 -1.54 -19.36
N THR A 128 -1.11 -1.24 -20.33
CA THR A 128 -0.72 -0.86 -21.69
C THR A 128 -1.44 0.42 -22.11
N CYS A 129 -0.67 1.41 -22.59
CA CYS A 129 -1.24 2.60 -23.19
C CYS A 129 -1.69 2.31 -24.63
N ARG A 130 -2.82 2.89 -25.05
CA ARG A 130 -3.26 2.78 -26.44
C ARG A 130 -2.21 3.42 -27.35
N SER A 131 -1.89 2.76 -28.46
CA SER A 131 -0.95 3.28 -29.46
C SER A 131 -1.31 4.71 -29.88
N GLY A 132 -0.30 5.58 -29.92
CA GLY A 132 -0.45 7.01 -30.23
C GLY A 132 -0.78 7.92 -29.04
N TYR A 133 -0.94 7.36 -27.83
CA TYR A 133 -1.19 8.10 -26.61
C TYR A 133 -0.06 7.90 -25.58
N THR A 134 0.14 8.90 -24.73
CA THR A 134 1.03 8.80 -23.57
C THR A 134 0.19 8.78 -22.31
N CYS A 135 0.20 7.68 -21.58
CA CYS A 135 -0.57 7.50 -20.34
C CYS A 135 0.16 8.15 -19.17
N LEU A 136 -0.55 8.46 -18.08
CA LEU A 136 0.01 9.22 -16.96
C LEU A 136 1.28 8.56 -16.37
N LYS A 137 1.31 7.22 -16.31
CA LYS A 137 2.47 6.43 -15.85
C LYS A 137 3.75 6.64 -16.67
N ASP A 138 3.61 7.02 -17.94
CA ASP A 138 4.69 7.21 -18.91
C ASP A 138 4.90 8.70 -19.26
N TYR A 139 4.16 9.61 -18.62
CA TYR A 139 4.16 11.03 -18.96
C TYR A 139 5.34 11.75 -18.30
N TYR A 140 6.05 12.56 -19.10
CA TYR A 140 7.16 13.40 -18.66
C TYR A 140 6.86 14.86 -18.98
N VAL A 141 7.33 15.75 -18.10
CA VAL A 141 7.17 17.19 -18.25
C VAL A 141 8.37 17.93 -17.69
N GLN A 142 8.74 19.02 -18.34
CA GLN A 142 9.68 20.00 -17.78
C GLN A 142 8.96 20.82 -16.71
N THR A 143 9.59 21.01 -15.56
CA THR A 143 9.05 21.83 -14.47
C THR A 143 9.97 23.01 -14.17
N ARG A 144 9.38 24.08 -13.64
CA ARG A 144 10.13 25.25 -13.17
C ARG A 144 10.22 25.24 -11.66
N SER A 145 11.26 25.89 -11.13
CA SER A 145 11.33 26.16 -9.71
C SER A 145 10.25 27.16 -9.28
N ILE A 146 9.65 26.94 -8.12
CA ILE A 146 8.66 27.82 -7.50
C ILE A 146 9.15 28.14 -6.09
N ALA A 147 9.16 29.43 -5.74
CA ALA A 147 9.52 29.87 -4.39
C ALA A 147 8.41 29.49 -3.39
N SER A 148 8.77 29.33 -2.13
CA SER A 148 7.79 29.09 -1.07
C SER A 148 6.89 30.30 -0.84
N ASP A 149 5.64 30.05 -0.48
CA ASP A 149 4.68 31.05 0.00
C ASP A 149 3.85 30.49 1.17
N ALA A 150 2.74 31.16 1.52
CA ALA A 150 1.86 30.74 2.62
C ALA A 150 1.09 29.43 2.36
N MET A 151 1.01 28.98 1.10
CA MET A 151 0.24 27.80 0.69
C MET A 151 1.16 26.59 0.55
N CYS A 152 2.31 26.76 -0.10
CA CYS A 152 3.26 25.68 -0.36
C CYS A 152 4.71 26.12 -0.10
N GLY A 153 5.55 25.18 0.35
CA GLY A 153 7.00 25.30 0.36
C GLY A 153 7.59 25.38 -1.05
N ALA A 154 8.91 25.58 -1.12
CA ALA A 154 9.61 25.72 -2.40
C ALA A 154 9.59 24.41 -3.20
N TYR A 155 9.38 24.51 -4.51
CA TYR A 155 9.50 23.42 -5.47
C TYR A 155 10.78 23.64 -6.28
N ALA A 156 11.72 22.70 -6.24
CA ALA A 156 12.87 22.72 -7.15
C ALA A 156 12.45 22.17 -8.52
N GLY A 157 12.66 22.90 -9.62
CA GLY A 157 12.34 22.43 -10.98
C GLY A 157 13.27 21.33 -11.48
N GLY A 158 12.91 20.70 -12.60
CA GLY A 158 13.73 19.71 -13.30
C GLY A 158 13.42 19.69 -14.81
N GLU A 159 14.42 19.34 -15.62
CA GLU A 159 14.29 19.36 -17.09
C GLU A 159 13.35 18.28 -17.62
N VAL A 160 13.36 17.09 -17.00
CA VAL A 160 12.54 15.94 -17.41
C VAL A 160 12.05 15.22 -16.14
N GLU A 161 10.81 15.50 -15.73
CA GLU A 161 10.20 14.86 -14.56
C GLU A 161 9.03 13.98 -14.97
N ARG A 162 8.99 12.75 -14.43
CA ARG A 162 7.83 11.89 -14.51
C ARG A 162 6.64 12.51 -13.77
N ALA A 163 5.42 12.16 -14.19
CA ALA A 163 4.21 12.52 -13.45
C ALA A 163 4.27 12.11 -11.96
N SER A 164 4.81 10.94 -11.64
CA SER A 164 5.00 10.46 -10.27
C SER A 164 5.89 11.38 -9.44
N ARG A 165 7.01 11.86 -10.01
CA ARG A 165 7.91 12.84 -9.39
C ARG A 165 7.22 14.18 -9.16
N VAL A 166 6.47 14.67 -10.16
CA VAL A 166 5.68 15.91 -10.02
C VAL A 166 4.68 15.80 -8.87
N ILE A 167 3.89 14.72 -8.83
CA ILE A 167 2.91 14.47 -7.76
C ILE A 167 3.60 14.41 -6.40
N TYR A 168 4.70 13.65 -6.29
CA TYR A 168 5.46 13.52 -5.05
C TYR A 168 5.97 14.88 -4.54
N LYS A 169 6.67 15.64 -5.39
CA LYS A 169 7.27 16.91 -4.99
C LYS A 169 6.23 17.97 -4.67
N VAL A 170 5.12 18.02 -5.41
CA VAL A 170 4.00 18.92 -5.07
C VAL A 170 3.34 18.52 -3.76
N ALA A 171 3.12 17.22 -3.52
CA ALA A 171 2.59 16.72 -2.25
C ALA A 171 3.45 17.17 -1.06
N GLN A 172 4.79 17.01 -1.17
CA GLN A 172 5.73 17.46 -0.14
C GLN A 172 5.70 18.98 0.03
N ALA A 173 5.76 19.74 -1.07
CA ALA A 173 5.78 21.20 -1.02
C ALA A 173 4.51 21.77 -0.37
N CYS A 174 3.34 21.27 -0.74
CA CYS A 174 2.07 21.82 -0.26
C CYS A 174 1.56 21.17 1.04
N GLY A 175 2.17 20.07 1.50
CA GLY A 175 1.66 19.31 2.64
C GLY A 175 0.27 18.71 2.35
N ILE A 176 0.12 18.08 1.18
CA ILE A 176 -1.10 17.41 0.72
C ILE A 176 -0.80 15.95 0.48
N ASN A 177 -1.72 15.08 0.86
CA ASN A 177 -1.59 13.65 0.63
C ASN A 177 -1.52 13.32 -0.88
N PRO A 178 -0.46 12.65 -1.38
CA PRO A 178 -0.34 12.28 -2.80
C PRO A 178 -1.52 11.41 -3.30
N GLN A 179 -2.14 10.62 -2.43
CA GLN A 179 -3.36 9.84 -2.73
C GLN A 179 -4.54 10.76 -3.05
N VAL A 180 -4.67 11.91 -2.37
CA VAL A 180 -5.68 12.93 -2.67
C VAL A 180 -5.42 13.50 -4.07
N ILE A 181 -4.17 13.83 -4.40
CA ILE A 181 -3.82 14.36 -5.74
C ILE A 181 -4.20 13.34 -6.83
N LEU A 182 -3.86 12.06 -6.63
CA LEU A 182 -4.21 10.98 -7.56
C LEU A 182 -5.74 10.85 -7.75
N VAL A 183 -6.51 10.89 -6.65
CA VAL A 183 -7.98 10.84 -6.72
C VAL A 183 -8.54 12.06 -7.45
N MET A 184 -7.96 13.24 -7.24
CA MET A 184 -8.41 14.45 -7.94
C MET A 184 -8.12 14.35 -9.44
N LEU A 185 -6.92 13.94 -9.86
CA LEU A 185 -6.60 13.71 -11.28
C LEU A 185 -7.56 12.71 -11.95
N GLN A 186 -7.98 11.68 -11.21
CA GLN A 186 -8.99 10.74 -11.69
C GLN A 186 -10.38 11.37 -11.80
N LYS A 187 -10.82 12.05 -10.75
CA LYS A 187 -12.16 12.64 -10.68
C LYS A 187 -12.36 13.71 -11.76
N GLU A 188 -11.33 14.50 -12.04
CA GLU A 188 -11.43 15.67 -12.93
C GLU A 188 -11.26 15.32 -14.40
N GLN A 189 -10.35 14.39 -14.75
CA GLN A 189 -10.06 14.06 -16.16
C GLN A 189 -9.99 12.55 -16.45
N GLY A 190 -10.26 11.68 -15.48
CA GLY A 190 -10.10 10.23 -15.62
C GLY A 190 -8.65 9.81 -15.86
N LEU A 191 -7.69 10.67 -15.51
CA LEU A 191 -6.33 10.61 -16.06
C LEU A 191 -5.52 9.41 -15.55
N VAL A 192 -5.81 8.95 -14.32
CA VAL A 192 -5.08 7.84 -13.68
C VAL A 192 -5.38 6.51 -14.35
N THR A 193 -6.63 6.28 -14.79
CA THR A 193 -7.04 5.01 -15.41
C THR A 193 -7.14 5.09 -16.94
N SER A 194 -6.91 6.25 -17.55
CA SER A 194 -7.08 6.42 -18.98
C SER A 194 -5.98 5.73 -19.78
N THR A 195 -6.38 4.89 -20.73
CA THR A 195 -5.45 4.30 -21.72
C THR A 195 -5.25 5.18 -22.96
N ALA A 196 -6.01 6.28 -23.08
CA ALA A 196 -5.95 7.19 -24.22
C ALA A 196 -6.24 8.65 -23.79
N PRO A 197 -5.43 9.23 -22.88
CA PRO A 197 -5.67 10.58 -22.38
C PRO A 197 -5.49 11.63 -23.47
N SER A 198 -6.43 12.58 -23.55
CA SER A 198 -6.34 13.69 -24.50
C SER A 198 -5.30 14.73 -24.06
N SER A 199 -4.86 15.58 -25.00
CA SER A 199 -4.04 16.75 -24.65
C SER A 199 -4.73 17.66 -23.64
N TRP A 200 -6.06 17.81 -23.77
CA TRP A 200 -6.88 18.58 -22.83
C TRP A 200 -6.82 18.03 -21.41
N ALA A 201 -6.84 16.70 -21.25
CA ALA A 201 -6.76 16.05 -19.94
C ALA A 201 -5.46 16.41 -19.20
N TYR A 202 -4.36 16.65 -19.92
CA TYR A 202 -3.11 17.16 -19.33
C TYR A 202 -3.11 18.68 -19.13
N GLN A 203 -3.74 19.44 -20.03
CA GLN A 203 -3.82 20.90 -19.92
C GLN A 203 -4.68 21.36 -18.75
N ALA A 204 -5.76 20.63 -18.44
CA ALA A 204 -6.75 20.95 -17.41
C ALA A 204 -6.90 19.82 -16.36
N ALA A 205 -5.80 19.14 -16.04
CA ALA A 205 -5.75 17.92 -15.22
C ALA A 205 -6.46 18.00 -13.86
N MET A 206 -6.50 19.19 -13.24
CA MET A 206 -7.20 19.44 -11.98
C MET A 206 -8.10 20.69 -12.06
N GLY A 207 -8.55 21.08 -13.26
CA GLY A 207 -9.45 22.22 -13.45
C GLY A 207 -8.95 23.58 -12.91
N GLN A 208 -7.67 23.71 -12.58
CA GLN A 208 -7.12 24.94 -12.01
C GLN A 208 -7.14 26.04 -13.06
N GLY A 209 -7.70 27.20 -12.69
CA GLY A 209 -7.85 28.32 -13.61
C GLY A 209 -8.94 28.14 -14.68
N CYS A 210 -9.85 27.17 -14.50
CA CYS A 210 -10.99 26.91 -15.40
C CYS A 210 -12.34 27.31 -14.76
N PRO A 211 -12.74 28.58 -14.84
CA PRO A 211 -14.05 29.03 -14.38
C PRO A 211 -15.17 28.46 -15.26
N ASP A 212 -16.35 28.20 -14.69
CA ASP A 212 -17.47 27.61 -15.44
C ASP A 212 -18.11 28.58 -16.44
N THR A 213 -17.82 29.87 -16.31
CA THR A 213 -18.44 30.96 -17.09
C THR A 213 -17.47 31.65 -18.05
N ALA A 214 -16.22 31.19 -18.14
CA ALA A 214 -15.18 31.78 -18.98
C ALA A 214 -14.19 30.72 -19.46
N ALA A 215 -13.35 31.07 -20.43
CA ALA A 215 -12.28 30.20 -20.89
C ALA A 215 -11.27 29.94 -19.76
N CYS A 216 -10.62 28.77 -19.80
CA CYS A 216 -9.53 28.48 -18.88
C CYS A 216 -8.34 29.43 -19.09
N ASP A 217 -7.73 29.83 -17.99
CA ASP A 217 -6.51 30.64 -17.99
C ASP A 217 -5.30 29.78 -18.40
N VAL A 218 -4.76 30.10 -19.57
CA VAL A 218 -3.66 29.38 -20.21
C VAL A 218 -2.39 29.32 -19.35
N ARG A 219 -2.22 30.23 -18.37
CA ARG A 219 -1.08 30.20 -17.43
C ARG A 219 -1.04 28.94 -16.58
N TYR A 220 -2.19 28.30 -16.39
CA TYR A 220 -2.30 27.06 -15.62
C TYR A 220 -2.24 25.80 -16.49
N TYR A 221 -2.05 25.90 -17.81
CA TYR A 221 -2.01 24.73 -18.66
C TYR A 221 -0.79 23.84 -18.41
N GLY A 222 -1.04 22.53 -18.49
CA GLY A 222 -0.03 21.47 -18.40
C GLY A 222 -0.01 20.79 -17.04
N LEU A 223 0.38 19.51 -17.03
CA LEU A 223 0.27 18.64 -15.86
C LEU A 223 0.90 19.27 -14.60
N PHE A 224 2.11 19.81 -14.73
CA PHE A 224 2.81 20.45 -13.62
C PHE A 224 2.02 21.63 -13.02
N ASN A 225 1.54 22.54 -13.87
CA ASN A 225 0.80 23.72 -13.44
C ASN A 225 -0.54 23.35 -12.79
N GLN A 226 -1.21 22.34 -13.33
CA GLN A 226 -2.48 21.84 -12.80
C GLN A 226 -2.30 21.14 -11.45
N VAL A 227 -1.29 20.28 -11.32
CA VAL A 227 -1.02 19.57 -10.05
C VAL A 227 -0.56 20.55 -8.97
N HIS A 228 0.42 21.41 -9.27
CA HIS A 228 0.88 22.43 -8.32
C HIS A 228 -0.22 23.42 -7.96
N GLY A 229 -0.87 24.01 -8.97
CA GLY A 229 -1.91 25.01 -8.75
C GLY A 229 -3.14 24.47 -8.05
N GLY A 230 -3.56 23.24 -8.36
CA GLY A 230 -4.64 22.55 -7.66
C GLY A 230 -4.31 22.28 -6.19
N ALA A 231 -3.11 21.76 -5.89
CA ALA A 231 -2.66 21.55 -4.51
C ALA A 231 -2.54 22.87 -3.73
N TRP A 232 -1.97 23.90 -4.36
CA TRP A 232 -1.90 25.26 -3.82
C TRP A 232 -3.30 25.80 -3.49
N GLN A 233 -4.27 25.60 -4.39
CA GLN A 233 -5.64 26.07 -4.20
C GLN A 233 -6.33 25.38 -3.03
N LEU A 234 -6.10 24.08 -2.84
CA LEU A 234 -6.57 23.35 -1.66
C LEU A 234 -6.00 23.93 -0.36
N LYS A 235 -4.75 24.39 -0.36
CA LYS A 235 -4.16 25.09 0.80
C LYS A 235 -4.76 26.48 0.98
N ARG A 236 -4.99 27.20 -0.13
CA ARG A 236 -5.58 28.53 -0.11
C ARG A 236 -6.98 28.56 0.51
N TYR A 237 -7.77 27.51 0.33
CA TYR A 237 -9.12 27.37 0.92
C TYR A 237 -9.14 27.36 2.46
N ALA A 238 -8.02 27.06 3.11
CA ALA A 238 -7.89 27.14 4.56
C ALA A 238 -7.62 28.57 5.10
N ASN A 239 -7.53 29.58 4.21
CA ASN A 239 -7.14 30.95 4.55
C ASN A 239 -5.89 30.99 5.45
N PRO A 240 -4.74 30.44 4.98
CA PRO A 240 -3.54 30.38 5.81
C PRO A 240 -3.09 31.77 6.28
N PRO A 241 -2.42 31.88 7.43
CA PRO A 241 -1.96 33.16 7.97
C PRO A 241 -1.18 33.98 6.94
N GLY A 242 -1.43 35.29 6.91
CA GLY A 242 -0.81 36.19 5.93
C GLY A 242 -1.57 36.29 4.59
N THR A 243 -2.73 35.64 4.46
CA THR A 243 -3.61 35.76 3.28
C THR A 243 -4.98 36.36 3.63
N SER A 244 -5.74 36.77 2.62
CA SER A 244 -7.11 37.27 2.82
C SER A 244 -8.07 36.17 3.28
N ASN A 245 -8.97 36.48 4.20
CA ASN A 245 -9.99 35.56 4.71
C ASN A 245 -11.22 35.50 3.77
N PHE A 246 -11.02 35.00 2.56
CA PHE A 246 -12.04 34.98 1.51
C PHE A 246 -12.95 33.74 1.59
N PHE A 247 -12.40 32.58 1.94
CA PHE A 247 -13.12 31.31 1.94
C PHE A 247 -13.80 31.07 3.28
N THR A 248 -14.96 31.69 3.50
CA THR A 248 -15.68 31.66 4.78
C THR A 248 -17.03 30.92 4.74
N TRP A 249 -17.55 30.59 3.57
CA TRP A 249 -18.92 30.12 3.33
C TRP A 249 -19.12 28.61 3.40
N TYR A 250 -18.07 27.85 3.71
CA TYR A 250 -18.08 26.46 4.20
C TYR A 250 -17.08 26.25 5.34
N SER A 251 -16.82 27.28 6.16
CA SER A 251 -15.85 27.18 7.25
C SER A 251 -16.21 26.06 8.24
N PRO A 252 -15.23 25.32 8.79
CA PRO A 252 -15.48 24.26 9.77
C PRO A 252 -16.16 24.74 11.06
N GLY A 253 -16.75 23.80 11.82
CA GLY A 253 -17.35 24.03 13.14
C GLY A 253 -18.79 24.54 13.12
N ARG A 254 -19.48 24.48 11.98
CA ARG A 254 -20.88 24.92 11.85
C ARG A 254 -21.63 24.25 10.72
N THR A 255 -22.95 24.37 10.77
CA THR A 255 -23.87 23.84 9.76
C THR A 255 -24.06 24.82 8.60
N TRP A 256 -23.85 24.34 7.38
CA TRP A 256 -24.10 25.05 6.14
C TRP A 256 -25.18 24.35 5.33
N ASN A 257 -25.99 25.10 4.59
CA ASN A 257 -26.98 24.52 3.69
C ASN A 257 -26.36 24.34 2.29
N VAL A 258 -25.77 23.18 2.05
CA VAL A 258 -25.04 22.88 0.81
C VAL A 258 -26.03 22.44 -0.28
N LEU A 259 -25.89 22.97 -1.49
CA LEU A 259 -26.73 22.61 -2.63
C LEU A 259 -26.54 21.14 -3.03
N TYR A 260 -27.61 20.49 -3.51
CA TYR A 260 -27.51 19.15 -4.10
C TYR A 260 -27.03 19.18 -5.55
N HIS A 261 -27.24 20.29 -6.25
CA HIS A 261 -26.99 20.42 -7.69
C HIS A 261 -26.82 21.90 -8.08
N PRO A 262 -26.12 22.23 -9.19
CA PRO A 262 -26.06 23.59 -9.73
C PRO A 262 -27.43 24.21 -10.01
N ASN A 263 -28.40 23.37 -10.38
CA ASN A 263 -29.79 23.78 -10.50
C ASN A 263 -30.39 23.98 -9.10
N ALA A 264 -30.60 25.24 -8.72
CA ALA A 264 -31.14 25.61 -7.41
C ALA A 264 -32.53 25.00 -7.11
N SER A 265 -33.31 24.60 -8.14
CA SER A 265 -34.60 23.92 -7.93
C SER A 265 -34.47 22.54 -7.30
N CYS A 266 -33.27 21.93 -7.37
CA CYS A 266 -32.98 20.65 -6.71
C CYS A 266 -32.82 20.77 -5.19
N GLY A 267 -32.81 22.00 -4.65
CA GLY A 267 -32.74 22.24 -3.22
C GLY A 267 -31.34 22.07 -2.63
N ARG A 268 -31.32 22.06 -1.30
CA ARG A 268 -30.12 22.03 -0.44
C ARG A 268 -30.44 21.29 0.85
N GLY A 269 -29.41 20.80 1.54
CA GLY A 269 -29.53 20.14 2.83
C GLY A 269 -28.51 20.67 3.85
N PRO A 270 -28.81 20.57 5.16
CA PRO A 270 -27.88 20.98 6.21
C PRO A 270 -26.70 20.01 6.32
N VAL A 271 -25.47 20.54 6.36
CA VAL A 271 -24.23 19.80 6.57
C VAL A 271 -23.41 20.49 7.64
N PHE A 272 -23.17 19.84 8.77
CA PHE A 272 -22.21 20.29 9.76
C PHE A 272 -20.80 19.99 9.27
N ILE A 273 -20.04 21.00 8.86
CA ILE A 273 -18.68 20.82 8.34
C ILE A 273 -17.73 20.67 9.52
N GLU A 274 -17.20 19.47 9.71
CA GLU A 274 -16.42 19.09 10.90
C GLU A 274 -14.95 19.55 10.81
N ASN A 275 -14.37 19.54 9.60
CA ASN A 275 -12.93 19.74 9.42
C ASN A 275 -12.57 20.52 8.14
N GLN A 276 -11.31 20.95 8.05
CA GLN A 276 -10.84 21.82 6.98
C GLN A 276 -10.73 21.09 5.62
N ALA A 277 -10.34 19.82 5.62
CA ALA A 277 -10.25 18.99 4.41
C ALA A 277 -11.60 18.86 3.72
N THR A 278 -12.67 18.65 4.49
CA THR A 278 -14.03 18.59 3.97
C THR A 278 -14.49 19.95 3.45
N ALA A 279 -14.18 21.04 4.17
CA ALA A 279 -14.43 22.40 3.66
C ALA A 279 -13.73 22.65 2.31
N ASN A 280 -12.47 22.23 2.17
CA ASN A 280 -11.71 22.34 0.93
C ASN A 280 -12.37 21.60 -0.23
N LEU A 281 -12.89 20.39 0.00
CA LEU A 281 -13.62 19.63 -1.02
C LEU A 281 -14.92 20.32 -1.45
N TYR A 282 -15.64 20.97 -0.52
CA TYR A 282 -16.81 21.76 -0.89
C TYR A 282 -16.47 23.08 -1.59
N TYR A 283 -15.37 23.75 -1.26
CA TYR A 283 -14.92 24.90 -2.05
C TYR A 283 -14.52 24.48 -3.47
N TYR A 284 -13.91 23.30 -3.61
CA TYR A 284 -13.52 22.75 -4.90
C TYR A 284 -14.73 22.24 -5.70
N THR A 285 -15.67 21.54 -5.06
CA THR A 285 -16.90 21.01 -5.66
C THR A 285 -18.10 21.30 -4.75
N PRO A 286 -18.83 22.42 -4.98
CA PRO A 286 -19.78 22.98 -4.02
C PRO A 286 -21.15 22.31 -3.99
N TYR A 287 -21.18 20.98 -4.13
CA TYR A 287 -22.41 20.19 -4.11
C TYR A 287 -22.26 18.94 -3.24
N GLN A 288 -23.24 18.69 -2.39
CA GLN A 288 -23.37 17.43 -1.68
C GLN A 288 -24.18 16.43 -2.52
N PRO A 289 -23.88 15.13 -2.48
CA PRO A 289 -24.74 14.14 -3.14
C PRO A 289 -26.13 14.12 -2.48
N ASN A 290 -27.17 13.94 -3.28
CA ASN A 290 -28.51 13.64 -2.76
C ASN A 290 -28.64 12.12 -2.51
N GLN A 291 -29.78 11.70 -1.94
CA GLN A 291 -30.01 10.29 -1.63
C GLN A 291 -29.95 9.40 -2.88
N ALA A 292 -30.48 9.85 -4.02
CA ALA A 292 -30.42 9.10 -5.27
C ALA A 292 -28.96 8.85 -5.72
N ALA A 293 -28.10 9.85 -5.64
CA ALA A 293 -26.68 9.73 -5.95
C ALA A 293 -25.96 8.73 -5.03
N LEU A 294 -26.30 8.70 -3.74
CA LEU A 294 -25.73 7.77 -2.76
C LEU A 294 -26.24 6.33 -2.98
N SER A 295 -27.54 6.16 -3.19
CA SER A 295 -28.15 4.85 -3.48
C SER A 295 -27.67 4.25 -4.80
N ALA A 296 -27.28 5.07 -5.78
CA ALA A 296 -26.75 4.60 -7.05
C ALA A 296 -25.34 3.98 -6.96
N GLY A 297 -24.62 4.13 -5.84
CA GLY A 297 -23.25 3.62 -5.72
C GLY A 297 -22.31 4.31 -6.71
N TYR A 298 -21.89 3.56 -7.73
CA TYR A 298 -21.07 4.04 -8.84
C TYR A 298 -21.89 4.49 -10.06
N GLY A 299 -23.20 4.23 -10.05
CA GLY A 299 -24.11 4.55 -11.13
C GLY A 299 -24.56 6.02 -11.14
N LEU A 300 -25.51 6.27 -12.02
CA LEU A 300 -26.21 7.54 -12.14
C LEU A 300 -27.43 7.54 -11.21
N GLY A 301 -27.62 8.64 -10.50
CA GLY A 301 -28.84 8.93 -9.75
C GLY A 301 -29.87 9.66 -10.62
N ASP A 302 -30.66 10.51 -9.99
CA ASP A 302 -31.69 11.33 -10.65
C ASP A 302 -31.13 12.64 -11.26
N ALA A 303 -32.01 13.47 -11.82
CA ALA A 303 -31.67 14.76 -12.43
C ALA A 303 -31.12 15.81 -11.44
N CYS A 304 -31.17 15.55 -10.13
CA CYS A 304 -30.67 16.40 -9.07
C CYS A 304 -29.41 15.84 -8.39
N SER A 305 -28.86 14.76 -8.94
CA SER A 305 -27.69 14.09 -8.41
C SER A 305 -26.39 14.80 -8.80
N SER A 306 -25.55 15.07 -7.80
CA SER A 306 -24.17 15.52 -8.00
C SER A 306 -23.19 14.46 -7.52
N TYR A 307 -22.10 14.26 -8.27
CA TYR A 307 -21.22 13.11 -8.08
C TYR A 307 -19.83 13.44 -7.58
N GLY A 308 -19.38 14.70 -7.59
CA GLY A 308 -17.96 15.01 -7.37
C GLY A 308 -17.43 14.56 -6.01
N ASN A 309 -18.09 14.95 -4.92
CA ASN A 309 -17.68 14.56 -3.56
C ASN A 309 -17.93 13.06 -3.27
N ARG A 310 -19.00 12.49 -3.85
CA ARG A 310 -19.26 11.04 -3.81
C ARG A 310 -18.15 10.25 -4.50
N ASN A 311 -17.78 10.65 -5.71
CA ASN A 311 -16.76 9.98 -6.51
C ASN A 311 -15.37 10.15 -5.88
N PHE A 312 -15.07 11.30 -5.26
CA PHE A 312 -13.87 11.46 -4.46
C PHE A 312 -13.79 10.39 -3.36
N PHE A 313 -14.85 10.25 -2.57
CA PHE A 313 -14.93 9.23 -1.52
C PHE A 313 -14.75 7.81 -2.09
N ASN A 314 -15.51 7.45 -3.13
CA ASN A 314 -15.41 6.13 -3.76
C ASN A 314 -13.99 5.83 -4.25
N TYR A 315 -13.38 6.73 -5.04
CA TYR A 315 -12.03 6.50 -5.57
C TYR A 315 -10.97 6.43 -4.47
N PHE A 316 -11.07 7.28 -3.45
CA PHE A 316 -10.14 7.22 -2.33
C PHE A 316 -10.27 5.89 -1.59
N THR A 317 -11.50 5.47 -1.28
CA THR A 317 -11.74 4.22 -0.56
C THR A 317 -11.35 2.98 -1.34
N ASP A 318 -11.69 2.93 -2.63
CA ASP A 318 -11.33 1.81 -3.50
C ASP A 318 -9.82 1.61 -3.64
N TRP A 319 -9.05 2.71 -3.59
CA TRP A 319 -7.61 2.65 -3.86
C TRP A 319 -6.75 2.64 -2.61
N PHE A 320 -7.18 3.31 -1.56
CA PHE A 320 -6.35 3.63 -0.40
C PHE A 320 -7.02 3.34 0.94
N GLY A 321 -8.31 2.96 0.94
CA GLY A 321 -9.05 2.58 2.15
C GLY A 321 -9.73 3.75 2.87
N SER A 322 -9.71 3.73 4.20
CA SER A 322 -10.50 4.68 5.01
C SER A 322 -10.12 6.14 4.74
N THR A 323 -11.11 6.98 4.41
CA THR A 323 -10.92 8.45 4.37
C THR A 323 -10.76 9.06 5.76
N GLN A 324 -10.99 8.29 6.81
CA GLN A 324 -10.81 8.74 8.19
C GLN A 324 -9.43 8.36 8.74
N GLY A 325 -8.69 7.53 8.02
CA GLY A 325 -7.45 6.91 8.47
C GLY A 325 -7.74 5.72 9.39
N PHE A 326 -6.69 5.20 10.02
CA PHE A 326 -6.82 4.22 11.08
C PHE A 326 -6.17 4.78 12.34
N GLY A 327 -6.93 4.84 13.44
CA GLY A 327 -6.38 5.23 14.73
C GLY A 327 -5.46 4.14 15.27
N VAL A 328 -4.50 4.54 16.10
CA VAL A 328 -3.72 3.61 16.92
C VAL A 328 -4.46 3.48 18.26
N PRO A 329 -4.92 2.28 18.65
CA PRO A 329 -5.55 2.07 19.95
C PRO A 329 -4.64 2.50 21.09
N ALA A 330 -5.23 2.93 22.22
CA ALA A 330 -4.47 3.38 23.39
C ALA A 330 -3.47 2.31 23.88
N GLU A 331 -3.83 1.03 23.79
CA GLU A 331 -2.94 -0.10 24.13
C GLU A 331 -1.66 -0.16 23.28
N PHE A 332 -1.66 0.41 22.06
CA PHE A 332 -0.49 0.44 21.18
C PHE A 332 0.25 1.77 21.24
N ALA A 333 -0.25 2.76 21.97
CA ALA A 333 0.22 4.15 21.89
C ALA A 333 1.71 4.30 22.24
N ASP A 334 2.17 3.69 23.33
CA ASP A 334 3.56 3.83 23.79
C ASP A 334 4.55 3.14 22.82
N VAL A 335 4.23 1.92 22.40
CA VAL A 335 5.04 1.17 21.43
C VAL A 335 5.05 1.88 20.09
N TYR A 336 3.92 2.43 19.66
CA TYR A 336 3.84 3.22 18.44
C TYR A 336 4.67 4.49 18.55
N ALA A 337 4.56 5.25 19.64
CA ALA A 337 5.32 6.48 19.85
C ALA A 337 6.83 6.23 19.81
N ALA A 338 7.30 5.17 20.48
CA ALA A 338 8.71 4.79 20.52
C ALA A 338 9.26 4.34 19.16
N ASN A 339 8.40 3.83 18.26
CA ASN A 339 8.80 3.21 17.00
C ASN A 339 8.28 3.95 15.76
N ARG A 340 7.63 5.10 15.94
CA ARG A 340 6.91 5.84 14.89
C ARG A 340 7.78 6.15 13.67
N ALA A 341 9.05 6.47 13.91
CA ALA A 341 10.00 6.86 12.86
C ALA A 341 10.16 5.78 11.77
N TRP A 342 10.17 4.50 12.15
CA TRP A 342 10.33 3.39 11.20
C TRP A 342 9.02 2.64 10.94
N LEU A 343 8.08 2.59 11.89
CA LEU A 343 6.76 1.98 11.66
C LEU A 343 5.93 2.77 10.64
N GLY A 344 6.08 4.09 10.59
CA GLY A 344 5.25 4.94 9.76
C GLY A 344 3.79 4.98 10.24
N HIS A 345 2.85 5.04 9.31
CA HIS A 345 1.43 5.18 9.62
C HIS A 345 0.67 3.85 9.67
N PRO A 346 -0.45 3.78 10.44
CA PRO A 346 -1.37 2.64 10.39
C PRO A 346 -1.93 2.38 8.99
N ARG A 347 -1.93 1.11 8.58
CA ARG A 347 -2.49 0.63 7.30
C ARG A 347 -3.80 -0.13 7.45
N SER A 348 -4.16 -0.48 8.67
CA SER A 348 -5.40 -1.20 8.95
C SER A 348 -6.01 -0.71 10.26
N ALA A 349 -7.29 -0.99 10.45
CA ALA A 349 -7.85 -1.03 11.78
C ALA A 349 -7.14 -2.13 12.60
N VAL A 350 -7.22 -2.02 13.93
CA VAL A 350 -6.80 -3.12 14.80
C VAL A 350 -7.72 -4.31 14.61
N SER A 351 -7.15 -5.51 14.53
CA SER A 351 -7.87 -6.79 14.49
C SER A 351 -7.56 -7.54 15.78
N CYS A 352 -8.59 -8.06 16.45
CA CYS A 352 -8.44 -8.72 17.75
C CYS A 352 -9.07 -10.11 17.77
N SER A 353 -8.42 -11.02 18.49
CA SER A 353 -8.92 -12.34 18.90
C SER A 353 -9.01 -12.41 20.42
N SER A 354 -9.43 -13.56 20.96
CA SER A 354 -9.39 -13.83 22.41
C SER A 354 -7.98 -13.79 23.00
N GLU A 355 -6.95 -14.02 22.18
CA GLU A 355 -5.55 -14.12 22.63
C GLU A 355 -4.78 -12.81 22.48
N GLY A 356 -5.16 -11.96 21.52
CA GLY A 356 -4.34 -10.82 21.16
C GLY A 356 -4.97 -9.86 20.17
N CYS A 357 -4.31 -8.74 19.94
CA CYS A 357 -4.68 -7.75 18.93
C CYS A 357 -3.47 -7.46 18.05
N VAL A 358 -3.70 -7.21 16.77
CA VAL A 358 -2.66 -6.86 15.79
C VAL A 358 -3.11 -5.66 14.96
N GLN A 359 -2.19 -4.77 14.63
CA GLN A 359 -2.42 -3.68 13.68
C GLN A 359 -1.24 -3.57 12.71
N SER A 360 -1.58 -3.38 11.44
CA SER A 360 -0.60 -3.20 10.38
C SER A 360 -0.18 -1.75 10.23
N PHE A 361 1.11 -1.53 9.98
CA PHE A 361 1.71 -0.23 9.71
C PHE A 361 2.55 -0.31 8.43
N GLU A 362 3.11 0.82 7.97
CA GLU A 362 3.93 0.86 6.75
C GLU A 362 5.23 0.07 6.88
N GLY A 363 5.89 0.17 8.02
CA GLY A 363 7.18 -0.45 8.32
C GLY A 363 7.11 -1.78 9.07
N GLY A 364 5.90 -2.25 9.40
CA GLY A 364 5.75 -3.48 10.17
C GLY A 364 4.37 -3.64 10.79
N MET A 365 4.32 -4.28 11.95
CA MET A 365 3.10 -4.48 12.74
C MET A 365 3.35 -4.17 14.20
N ILE A 366 2.30 -3.77 14.92
CA ILE A 366 2.26 -3.84 16.38
C ILE A 366 1.29 -4.96 16.75
N ALA A 367 1.72 -5.82 17.68
CA ALA A 367 0.91 -6.91 18.19
C ALA A 367 0.92 -6.92 19.73
N ARG A 368 -0.26 -7.07 20.32
CA ARG A 368 -0.47 -7.37 21.74
C ARG A 368 -0.83 -8.83 21.88
N GLY A 369 -0.02 -9.57 22.62
CA GLY A 369 -0.32 -10.93 23.06
C GLY A 369 -0.19 -11.08 24.59
N PRO A 370 -0.13 -12.32 25.09
CA PRO A 370 0.01 -12.59 26.53
C PRO A 370 1.26 -11.97 27.17
N SER A 371 2.35 -11.84 26.41
CA SER A 371 3.62 -11.32 26.90
C SER A 371 3.74 -9.79 26.84
N GLY A 372 2.72 -9.08 26.33
CA GLY A 372 2.72 -7.62 26.18
C GLY A 372 2.53 -7.15 24.74
N VAL A 373 2.92 -5.89 24.50
CA VAL A 373 2.75 -5.19 23.23
C VAL A 373 4.12 -4.98 22.58
N PHE A 374 4.29 -5.44 21.36
CA PHE A 374 5.59 -5.36 20.66
C PHE A 374 5.43 -4.98 19.20
N ALA A 375 6.37 -4.18 18.70
CA ALA A 375 6.51 -3.89 17.28
C ALA A 375 7.35 -4.96 16.59
N VAL A 376 6.97 -5.32 15.37
CA VAL A 376 7.63 -6.33 14.53
C VAL A 376 7.91 -5.68 13.17
N THR A 377 9.17 -5.68 12.73
CA THR A 377 9.57 -5.06 11.45
C THR A 377 9.07 -5.84 10.24
N ASN A 378 8.95 -5.21 9.07
CA ASN A 378 8.46 -5.87 7.85
C ASN A 378 9.18 -7.20 7.54
N ALA A 379 10.52 -7.25 7.64
CA ALA A 379 11.28 -8.47 7.40
C ALA A 379 10.84 -9.63 8.31
N TYR A 380 10.64 -9.34 9.60
CA TYR A 380 10.18 -10.31 10.59
C TYR A 380 8.70 -10.66 10.40
N THR A 381 7.84 -9.68 10.06
CA THR A 381 6.42 -9.94 9.80
C THR A 381 6.19 -10.80 8.56
N THR A 382 7.09 -10.76 7.58
CA THR A 382 7.04 -11.64 6.40
C THR A 382 7.28 -13.09 6.81
N THR A 383 8.37 -13.37 7.53
CA THR A 383 8.65 -14.73 8.01
C THR A 383 7.58 -15.20 8.98
N TRP A 384 7.16 -14.36 9.94
CA TRP A 384 6.04 -14.67 10.83
C TRP A 384 4.75 -14.98 10.06
N GLY A 385 4.50 -14.25 8.97
CA GLY A 385 3.43 -14.49 8.00
C GLY A 385 3.46 -15.87 7.35
N ASN A 386 4.64 -16.32 6.90
CA ASN A 386 4.82 -17.63 6.28
C ASN A 386 4.48 -18.79 7.23
N TYR A 387 4.57 -18.54 8.54
CA TYR A 387 4.20 -19.50 9.58
C TYR A 387 2.79 -19.29 10.15
N GLY A 388 1.91 -18.51 9.50
CA GLY A 388 0.53 -18.34 9.98
C GLY A 388 0.35 -17.30 11.10
N ARG A 389 1.37 -16.48 11.36
CA ARG A 389 1.36 -15.36 12.32
C ARG A 389 0.97 -15.79 13.74
N GLU A 390 0.10 -15.01 14.40
CA GLU A 390 -0.37 -15.24 15.76
C GLU A 390 -1.15 -16.55 15.94
N PHE A 391 -1.70 -17.11 14.85
CA PHE A 391 -2.39 -18.40 14.83
C PHE A 391 -1.46 -19.57 14.51
N GLY A 392 -0.20 -19.28 14.19
CA GLY A 392 0.82 -20.24 13.85
C GLY A 392 1.64 -20.74 15.03
N PRO A 393 2.61 -21.64 14.80
CA PRO A 393 3.46 -22.19 15.85
C PRO A 393 4.30 -21.14 16.58
N LEU A 394 4.60 -19.98 15.98
CA LEU A 394 5.30 -18.90 16.68
C LEU A 394 4.42 -18.18 17.70
N GLY A 395 3.11 -18.07 17.45
CA GLY A 395 2.21 -17.24 18.26
C GLY A 395 2.58 -15.76 18.24
N PHE A 396 2.22 -15.03 19.29
CA PHE A 396 2.50 -13.60 19.45
C PHE A 396 3.97 -13.31 19.78
N PRO A 397 4.49 -12.11 19.42
CA PRO A 397 5.80 -11.67 19.89
C PRO A 397 5.84 -11.59 21.42
N ALA A 398 6.96 -12.00 21.98
CA ALA A 398 7.22 -12.05 23.42
C ALA A 398 8.26 -11.02 23.89
N SER A 399 8.88 -10.29 22.96
CA SER A 399 9.89 -9.27 23.25
C SER A 399 9.99 -8.24 22.12
N ALA A 400 10.67 -7.13 22.43
CA ALA A 400 11.19 -6.23 21.40
C ALA A 400 12.37 -6.90 20.66
N ARG A 401 12.58 -6.53 19.40
CA ARG A 401 13.75 -6.97 18.63
C ARG A 401 15.04 -6.45 19.29
N SER A 402 16.00 -7.33 19.54
CA SER A 402 17.31 -7.01 20.10
C SER A 402 18.43 -7.43 19.14
N CYS A 403 19.45 -6.59 19.02
CA CYS A 403 20.71 -6.90 18.32
C CYS A 403 21.92 -6.76 19.25
N ALA A 404 21.70 -6.46 20.53
CA ALA A 404 22.77 -6.17 21.48
C ALA A 404 23.30 -7.44 22.16
N ASP A 405 22.52 -8.51 22.14
CA ASP A 405 22.76 -9.75 22.87
C ASP A 405 22.96 -10.96 21.95
N MET A 406 23.32 -10.69 20.70
CA MET A 406 23.61 -11.68 19.68
C MET A 406 24.63 -11.09 18.69
N GLN A 407 25.77 -11.75 18.50
CA GLN A 407 26.98 -11.23 17.86
C GLN A 407 26.77 -10.28 16.65
N ASP A 408 26.63 -10.81 15.44
CA ASP A 408 26.44 -10.08 14.18
C ASP A 408 24.99 -10.26 13.66
N ALA A 409 24.09 -10.63 14.57
CA ALA A 409 22.71 -10.94 14.26
C ALA A 409 21.75 -10.28 15.24
N CYS A 410 20.49 -10.17 14.84
CA CYS A 410 19.40 -9.69 15.65
C CYS A 410 18.43 -10.83 15.90
N ARG A 411 17.72 -10.76 17.01
CA ARG A 411 16.65 -11.69 17.36
C ARG A 411 15.40 -10.97 17.83
N GLN A 412 14.27 -11.61 17.64
CA GLN A 412 13.03 -11.27 18.32
C GLN A 412 12.39 -12.55 18.82
N GLU A 413 12.00 -12.55 20.10
CA GLU A 413 11.30 -13.68 20.70
C GLU A 413 9.81 -13.62 20.39
N PHE A 414 9.26 -14.79 20.15
CA PHE A 414 7.84 -15.09 20.04
C PHE A 414 7.51 -16.22 21.02
N ALA A 415 6.23 -16.41 21.32
CA ALA A 415 5.79 -17.42 22.29
C ALA A 415 6.31 -18.84 21.96
N GLY A 416 6.37 -19.20 20.67
CA GLY A 416 6.79 -20.52 20.20
C GLY A 416 8.21 -20.62 19.64
N GLY A 417 9.03 -19.57 19.76
CA GLY A 417 10.41 -19.62 19.28
C GLY A 417 11.00 -18.24 19.02
N TRP A 418 12.16 -18.22 18.39
CA TRP A 418 12.87 -16.99 18.04
C TRP A 418 12.91 -16.82 16.52
N LEU A 419 12.76 -15.58 16.07
CA LEU A 419 13.18 -15.17 14.73
C LEU A 419 14.57 -14.55 14.85
N VAL A 420 15.56 -15.10 14.15
CA VAL A 420 16.97 -14.66 14.14
C VAL A 420 17.32 -14.14 12.75
N SER A 421 18.08 -13.05 12.65
CA SER A 421 18.44 -12.50 11.35
C SER A 421 19.76 -11.75 11.29
N ASN A 422 20.43 -11.83 10.16
CA ASN A 422 21.43 -10.88 9.68
C ASN A 422 21.37 -10.77 8.15
N ASP A 423 22.22 -9.93 7.56
CA ASP A 423 22.23 -9.69 6.11
C ASP A 423 22.57 -10.95 5.28
N ARG A 424 23.29 -11.91 5.87
CA ARG A 424 23.72 -13.14 5.19
C ARG A 424 22.65 -14.23 5.23
N ILE A 425 21.99 -14.43 6.36
CA ILE A 425 21.02 -15.52 6.55
C ILE A 425 19.58 -15.07 6.30
N GLY A 426 19.29 -13.77 6.17
CA GLY A 426 17.91 -13.29 6.17
C GLY A 426 17.24 -13.52 7.53
N VAL A 427 15.91 -13.70 7.59
CA VAL A 427 15.21 -14.03 8.85
C VAL A 427 14.95 -15.54 8.90
N ARG A 428 15.30 -16.18 10.02
CA ARG A 428 15.17 -17.62 10.27
C ARG A 428 14.43 -17.92 11.56
N LEU A 429 13.51 -18.88 11.49
CA LEU A 429 12.78 -19.39 12.65
C LEU A 429 13.60 -20.45 13.38
N VAL A 430 13.74 -20.29 14.69
CA VAL A 430 14.28 -21.32 15.60
C VAL A 430 13.22 -21.62 16.66
N ALA A 431 12.53 -22.76 16.53
CA ALA A 431 11.44 -23.17 17.42
C ALA A 431 11.94 -23.36 18.87
N THR A 432 11.07 -23.24 19.87
CA THR A 432 11.46 -23.25 21.30
C THR A 432 12.30 -24.46 21.70
N ASP A 433 11.99 -25.63 21.18
CA ASP A 433 12.67 -26.90 21.45
C ASP A 433 14.09 -26.92 20.83
N VAL A 434 14.22 -26.57 19.56
CA VAL A 434 15.51 -26.41 18.85
C VAL A 434 16.34 -25.30 19.49
N ARG A 435 15.71 -24.17 19.83
CA ARG A 435 16.34 -23.02 20.51
C ARG A 435 16.90 -23.43 21.87
N THR A 436 16.22 -24.31 22.60
CA THR A 436 16.70 -24.81 23.89
C THR A 436 17.97 -25.63 23.72
N VAL A 437 18.01 -26.53 22.72
CA VAL A 437 19.23 -27.27 22.37
C VAL A 437 20.34 -26.32 21.91
N TRP A 438 20.06 -25.43 20.96
CA TRP A 438 21.02 -24.43 20.50
C TRP A 438 21.58 -23.59 21.66
N GLY A 439 20.74 -23.27 22.65
CA GLY A 439 21.10 -22.67 23.94
C GLY A 439 22.18 -23.44 24.70
N TYR A 440 21.96 -24.74 24.92
CA TYR A 440 22.94 -25.63 25.58
C TYR A 440 24.27 -25.72 24.83
N TRP A 441 24.20 -25.61 23.50
CA TRP A 441 25.36 -25.61 22.63
C TRP A 441 26.01 -24.23 22.47
N GLY A 442 25.69 -23.24 23.30
CA GLY A 442 26.34 -21.92 23.31
C GLY A 442 25.79 -20.91 22.31
N ARG A 443 24.67 -21.23 21.64
CA ARG A 443 24.03 -20.43 20.59
C ARG A 443 25.01 -20.01 19.49
N GLU A 444 24.97 -18.75 19.07
CA GLU A 444 25.83 -18.17 18.03
C GLU A 444 27.32 -18.15 18.41
N TYR A 445 27.65 -18.13 19.70
CA TYR A 445 29.03 -18.21 20.19
C TYR A 445 29.54 -19.65 20.27
N GLY A 446 28.62 -20.59 20.19
CA GLY A 446 28.89 -22.01 20.25
C GLY A 446 29.29 -22.59 18.91
N PRO A 447 29.69 -23.87 18.90
CA PRO A 447 30.19 -24.51 17.69
C PRO A 447 29.11 -24.63 16.60
N LEU A 448 27.81 -24.60 16.93
CA LEU A 448 26.74 -24.59 15.92
C LEU A 448 26.67 -23.29 15.10
N GLY A 449 27.01 -22.14 15.69
CA GLY A 449 26.83 -20.84 15.03
C GLY A 449 25.37 -20.51 14.75
N LEU A 450 25.12 -19.70 13.72
CA LEU A 450 23.79 -19.21 13.34
C LEU A 450 22.97 -20.22 12.51
N PRO A 451 21.63 -20.13 12.54
CA PRO A 451 20.77 -20.93 11.66
C PRO A 451 20.89 -20.44 10.21
N LEU A 452 21.12 -21.35 9.27
CA LEU A 452 21.20 -21.06 7.84
C LEU A 452 19.87 -21.25 7.12
N THR A 453 19.05 -22.18 7.61
CA THR A 453 17.72 -22.50 7.06
C THR A 453 16.65 -22.44 8.15
N ASP A 454 15.40 -22.30 7.72
CA ASP A 454 14.29 -22.73 8.55
C ASP A 454 14.27 -24.27 8.63
N ALA A 455 13.63 -24.82 9.66
CA ALA A 455 13.48 -26.26 9.81
C ALA A 455 12.68 -26.86 8.64
N GLN A 456 13.22 -27.91 8.02
CA GLN A 456 12.56 -28.71 6.99
C GLN A 456 12.04 -30.00 7.63
N CYS A 457 10.73 -30.14 7.70
CA CYS A 457 10.07 -31.31 8.29
C CYS A 457 9.58 -32.27 7.22
N SER A 458 9.79 -33.57 7.44
CA SER A 458 9.27 -34.64 6.59
C SER A 458 7.97 -35.21 7.16
N SER A 459 7.26 -36.00 6.35
CA SER A 459 6.07 -36.73 6.79
C SER A 459 6.38 -37.85 7.79
N SER A 460 7.64 -38.26 7.94
CA SER A 460 8.08 -39.27 8.92
C SER A 460 8.41 -38.67 10.30
N ARG A 461 7.83 -37.51 10.63
CA ARG A 461 7.88 -36.85 11.95
C ARG A 461 9.29 -36.49 12.41
N PHE A 462 10.15 -36.15 11.47
CA PHE A 462 11.45 -35.56 11.79
C PHE A 462 11.63 -34.23 11.08
N CYS A 463 12.33 -33.32 11.73
CA CYS A 463 12.72 -32.05 11.15
C CYS A 463 14.22 -31.87 11.22
N ILE A 464 14.77 -31.23 10.18
CA ILE A 464 16.18 -30.87 10.13
C ILE A 464 16.27 -29.36 9.99
N GLN A 465 17.01 -28.73 10.89
CA GLN A 465 17.42 -27.35 10.73
C GLN A 465 18.95 -27.27 10.57
N VAL A 466 19.39 -26.59 9.53
CA VAL A 466 20.82 -26.44 9.22
C VAL A 466 21.35 -25.19 9.90
N PHE A 467 22.44 -25.36 10.65
CA PHE A 467 23.25 -24.30 11.24
C PHE A 467 24.64 -24.29 10.59
N GLU A 468 25.44 -23.28 10.88
CA GLU A 468 26.79 -23.13 10.29
C GLU A 468 27.71 -24.31 10.59
N GLY A 469 27.72 -24.77 11.84
CA GLY A 469 28.61 -25.82 12.30
C GLY A 469 28.05 -27.23 12.22
N GLY A 470 26.75 -27.39 11.96
CA GLY A 470 26.09 -28.69 11.99
C GLY A 470 24.59 -28.59 11.82
N TRP A 471 23.92 -29.72 11.96
CA TRP A 471 22.47 -29.84 11.83
C TRP A 471 21.85 -30.11 13.20
N VAL A 472 20.69 -29.52 13.46
CA VAL A 472 19.84 -29.92 14.57
C VAL A 472 18.71 -30.75 14.00
N VAL A 473 18.63 -32.01 14.43
CA VAL A 473 17.65 -33.00 13.97
C VAL A 473 16.68 -33.26 15.10
N SER A 474 15.39 -33.01 14.90
CA SER A 474 14.33 -33.40 15.82
C SER A 474 13.57 -34.60 15.27
N HIS A 475 13.23 -35.55 16.14
CA HIS A 475 12.38 -36.70 15.83
C HIS A 475 11.57 -37.07 17.07
N ASP A 476 10.27 -37.34 16.91
CA ASP A 476 9.35 -37.57 18.05
C ASP A 476 9.86 -38.62 19.05
N ASP A 477 10.34 -39.77 18.56
CA ASP A 477 10.75 -40.89 19.43
C ASP A 477 12.18 -40.76 19.99
N ILE A 478 13.05 -40.00 19.32
CA ILE A 478 14.48 -39.95 19.65
C ILE A 478 14.81 -38.63 20.37
N GLY A 479 13.96 -37.62 20.22
CA GLY A 479 14.18 -36.26 20.68
C GLY A 479 15.03 -35.45 19.71
N ILE A 480 15.66 -34.40 20.22
CA ILE A 480 16.46 -33.46 19.43
C ILE A 480 17.93 -33.78 19.62
N ARG A 481 18.67 -33.86 18.52
CA ARG A 481 20.11 -34.17 18.48
C ARG A 481 20.87 -33.22 17.60
N VAL A 482 22.08 -32.88 18.03
CA VAL A 482 23.02 -32.10 17.23
C VAL A 482 23.92 -33.04 16.44
N VAL A 483 24.07 -32.80 15.15
CA VAL A 483 24.95 -33.56 14.26
C VAL A 483 25.96 -32.59 13.65
N PRO A 484 27.22 -32.54 14.11
CA PRO A 484 28.20 -31.60 13.55
C PRO A 484 28.53 -31.93 12.10
N ASN A 485 29.01 -30.94 11.33
CA ASN A 485 29.22 -31.08 9.88
C ASN A 485 30.07 -32.30 9.49
N SER A 486 31.12 -32.61 10.26
CA SER A 486 31.94 -33.81 10.01
C SER A 486 31.14 -35.11 10.11
N SER A 487 30.21 -35.21 11.06
CA SER A 487 29.26 -36.32 11.15
C SER A 487 28.24 -36.28 10.01
N VAL A 488 27.70 -35.10 9.66
CA VAL A 488 26.73 -34.93 8.58
C VAL A 488 27.30 -35.40 7.25
N THR A 489 28.57 -35.12 6.95
CA THR A 489 29.24 -35.58 5.73
C THR A 489 29.26 -37.11 5.67
N THR A 490 29.72 -37.77 6.73
CA THR A 490 29.75 -39.24 6.79
C THR A 490 28.33 -39.80 6.72
N TRP A 491 27.40 -39.28 7.52
CA TRP A 491 26.00 -39.70 7.55
C TRP A 491 25.32 -39.56 6.18
N SER A 492 25.61 -38.47 5.45
CA SER A 492 25.14 -38.25 4.08
C SER A 492 25.67 -39.29 3.09
N ASN A 493 26.94 -39.66 3.19
CA ASN A 493 27.54 -40.67 2.32
C ASN A 493 26.92 -42.06 2.50
N TRP A 494 26.30 -42.31 3.64
CA TRP A 494 25.62 -43.56 3.98
C TRP A 494 24.09 -43.48 3.86
N GLY A 495 23.55 -42.50 3.13
CA GLY A 495 22.12 -42.41 2.84
C GLY A 495 21.24 -41.85 3.96
N ARG A 496 21.84 -41.27 5.00
CA ARG A 496 21.20 -40.58 6.14
C ARG A 496 20.13 -41.42 6.85
N GLU A 497 19.06 -40.75 7.29
CA GLU A 497 18.01 -41.27 8.15
C GLU A 497 17.22 -42.45 7.55
N LEU A 498 17.24 -42.60 6.22
CA LEU A 498 16.48 -43.64 5.51
C LEU A 498 17.28 -44.91 5.23
N ASN A 499 18.54 -44.99 5.68
CA ASN A 499 19.44 -46.07 5.31
C ASN A 499 20.21 -46.62 6.52
N ILE A 500 21.35 -47.26 6.27
CA ILE A 500 22.04 -48.16 7.21
C ILE A 500 22.40 -47.53 8.56
N LEU A 501 22.68 -46.22 8.60
CA LEU A 501 22.98 -45.55 9.86
C LEU A 501 21.72 -45.16 10.63
N GLY A 502 20.61 -44.91 9.93
CA GLY A 502 19.38 -44.38 10.54
C GLY A 502 19.62 -43.03 11.22
N MET A 503 18.80 -42.73 12.22
CA MET A 503 18.82 -41.46 12.94
C MET A 503 19.93 -41.37 14.00
N PRO A 504 20.42 -40.15 14.33
CA PRO A 504 21.32 -39.94 15.47
C PRO A 504 20.58 -40.23 16.79
N THR A 505 21.16 -41.07 17.65
CA THR A 505 20.58 -41.44 18.95
C THR A 505 21.24 -40.71 20.12
N SER A 506 22.45 -40.17 19.91
CA SER A 506 23.17 -39.34 20.86
C SER A 506 23.64 -38.02 20.25
N ASP A 507 23.92 -37.06 21.13
CA ASP A 507 24.77 -35.92 20.81
C ASP A 507 26.24 -36.37 20.68
N PRO A 508 27.10 -35.58 20.01
CA PRO A 508 28.52 -35.89 19.87
C PRO A 508 29.25 -35.76 21.22
N THR A 509 30.11 -36.73 21.52
CA THR A 509 30.84 -36.80 22.79
C THR A 509 32.36 -36.99 22.55
N PRO A 510 33.23 -36.13 23.10
CA PRO A 510 32.94 -34.88 23.83
C PRO A 510 32.34 -33.77 22.94
N THR A 511 31.76 -32.74 23.58
CA THR A 511 30.99 -31.67 22.92
C THR A 511 31.85 -30.55 22.31
N ASN A 512 33.18 -30.64 22.36
CA ASN A 512 34.11 -29.64 21.82
C ASN A 512 34.45 -29.82 20.33
N TRP A 513 33.90 -30.85 19.67
CA TRP A 513 33.93 -31.10 18.22
C TRP A 513 35.28 -31.39 17.56
N ASP A 514 36.40 -31.36 18.30
CA ASP A 514 37.72 -31.69 17.73
C ASP A 514 37.86 -33.19 17.41
N ASN A 515 37.62 -34.03 18.41
CA ASN A 515 37.63 -35.48 18.31
C ASN A 515 36.46 -36.01 19.15
N TYR A 516 35.51 -36.68 18.51
CA TYR A 516 34.29 -37.11 19.19
C TYR A 516 33.68 -38.35 18.55
N THR A 517 32.84 -39.05 19.30
CA THR A 517 31.99 -40.13 18.78
C THR A 517 30.53 -39.71 18.83
N GLN A 518 29.75 -40.21 17.89
CA GLN A 518 28.31 -39.99 17.85
C GLN A 518 27.59 -41.28 17.49
N GLN A 519 26.59 -41.61 18.29
CA GLN A 519 25.77 -42.81 18.12
C GLN A 519 24.63 -42.54 17.15
N PHE A 520 24.40 -43.50 16.26
CA PHE A 520 23.28 -43.58 15.34
C PHE A 520 22.60 -44.95 15.52
N GLN A 521 21.37 -45.10 15.04
CA GLN A 521 20.61 -46.35 15.19
C GLN A 521 21.37 -47.59 14.68
N GLY A 522 22.05 -47.45 13.53
CA GLY A 522 22.79 -48.55 12.89
C GLY A 522 24.31 -48.49 13.03
N GLY A 523 24.85 -47.59 13.86
CA GLY A 523 26.30 -47.53 14.03
C GLY A 523 26.85 -46.31 14.76
N VAL A 524 28.17 -46.19 14.75
CA VAL A 524 28.90 -45.10 15.41
C VAL A 524 29.78 -44.39 14.40
N ILE A 525 29.64 -43.07 14.34
CA ILE A 525 30.59 -42.21 13.63
C ILE A 525 31.61 -41.72 14.65
N THR A 526 32.89 -42.01 14.42
CA THR A 526 34.02 -41.41 15.15
C THR A 526 34.67 -40.36 14.27
N VAL A 527 34.84 -39.17 14.82
CA VAL A 527 35.53 -38.04 14.20
C VAL A 527 36.90 -37.88 14.84
N THR A 528 37.94 -37.91 14.00
CA THR A 528 39.31 -37.63 14.42
C THR A 528 39.89 -36.55 13.52
N ASN A 529 40.43 -35.47 14.11
CA ASN A 529 40.95 -34.30 13.39
C ASN A 529 39.95 -33.77 12.33
N GLY A 530 38.67 -33.66 12.71
CA GLY A 530 37.59 -33.19 11.84
C GLY A 530 37.14 -34.17 10.75
N GLN A 531 37.70 -35.37 10.65
CA GLN A 531 37.29 -36.39 9.68
C GLN A 531 36.43 -37.48 10.32
N GLY A 532 35.17 -37.59 9.89
CA GLY A 532 34.24 -38.62 10.36
C GLY A 532 34.39 -39.95 9.62
N ARG A 533 34.45 -41.04 10.36
CA ARG A 533 34.47 -42.42 9.86
C ARG A 533 33.46 -43.28 10.60
N LEU A 534 32.83 -44.19 9.88
CA LEU A 534 32.03 -45.25 10.47
C LEU A 534 32.98 -46.24 11.16
N THR A 535 32.86 -46.36 12.48
CA THR A 535 33.77 -47.20 13.30
C THR A 535 33.11 -48.44 13.88
N SER A 536 31.79 -48.53 13.80
CA SER A 536 31.05 -49.77 14.02
C SER A 536 29.74 -49.68 13.25
N SER A 537 29.36 -50.75 12.55
CA SER A 537 28.05 -50.81 11.88
C SER A 537 27.36 -52.13 12.15
N THR A 538 26.10 -52.04 12.58
CA THR A 538 25.18 -53.16 12.70
C THR A 538 23.98 -52.81 11.85
N ASP A 539 23.59 -53.68 10.93
CA ASP A 539 22.39 -53.46 10.14
C ASP A 539 21.18 -53.28 11.08
N PRO A 540 20.54 -52.09 11.15
CA PRO A 540 19.45 -51.86 12.10
C PRO A 540 18.18 -52.65 11.75
N TRP A 541 18.11 -53.26 10.56
CA TRP A 541 16.96 -54.04 10.08
C TRP A 541 17.18 -55.56 10.17
N VAL A 542 18.44 -56.01 10.20
CA VAL A 542 18.78 -57.46 10.15
C VAL A 542 19.71 -57.91 11.29
N GLY A 543 20.28 -56.98 12.07
CA GLY A 543 21.11 -57.28 13.25
C GLY A 543 22.51 -57.83 12.95
N THR A 544 22.93 -57.87 11.69
CA THR A 544 24.25 -58.37 11.27
C THR A 544 25.30 -57.25 11.35
N ALA A 545 26.47 -57.54 11.93
CA ALA A 545 27.61 -56.62 11.88
C ALA A 545 28.13 -56.51 10.44
N LEU A 546 28.25 -55.30 9.92
CA LEU A 546 28.64 -55.04 8.52
C LEU A 546 30.08 -54.51 8.39
N ALA A 547 30.65 -54.01 9.49
CA ALA A 547 32.06 -53.65 9.67
C ALA A 547 32.36 -53.37 11.15
#